data_AF-A0A166R0R1-F1
#
_entry.id   AF-A0A166R0R1-F1
#
_cell.length_a   1.000
_cell.length_b   1.000
_cell.length_c   1.000
_cell.angle_alpha   90.00
_cell.angle_beta   90.00
_cell.angle_gamma   90.00
#
_symmetry.space_group_name_H-M   'P 1'
#
loop_
_entity.id
_entity.type
_entity.pdbx_description
1 polymer ?
#
loop_
_entity_poly.entity_id
_entity_poly.type
_entity_poly.pdbx_seq_one_letter_code
_entity_poly.pdbx_strand_id
1 'polypeptide(L)'
;MPFWKHEQIVEKSFEGRTTLPRHASGVDGGDLETGEPELPYSRHEKQPTDRITGHQIFYIFGLDGVGAAILSGGINFALAYGMYSTQNVELHPIRLFQLPNTLAGDAVVTMLIQTVVTWFIELIMVEHDMKSGAIRPIGFIREPSHPLVRWLMLLDRKQTMHSKSRTVSLTEHAIRVVSIFVVSFLLLWPASIGILTTIGERTGNGDWDWYFQREWAPQAYKAVLGGLLSLLTTPAMASFWLVREGWRLRRGGAFLS
;
A
#
# COMPACT_ATOMS: atom_id res chain seq x y z
N MET A 1 25.57 26.00 42.94
CA MET A 1 25.20 24.74 43.64
C MET A 1 25.31 23.58 42.67
N PRO A 2 26.36 22.75 42.79
CA PRO A 2 26.50 21.47 42.09
C PRO A 2 26.46 20.27 43.06
N PHE A 3 25.83 19.17 42.67
CA PHE A 3 25.90 17.85 43.34
C PHE A 3 25.97 16.79 42.22
N TRP A 4 27.18 16.35 41.84
CA TRP A 4 27.98 15.20 42.36
C TRP A 4 27.65 13.85 41.69
N LYS A 5 28.70 13.29 41.06
CA LYS A 5 28.88 11.91 40.61
C LYS A 5 29.13 10.98 41.81
N HIS A 6 28.74 9.72 41.68
CA HIS A 6 29.31 8.47 42.25
C HIS A 6 28.44 7.32 41.69
N GLU A 7 28.87 6.10 41.35
CA GLU A 7 30.16 5.44 41.19
C GLU A 7 29.88 4.08 40.52
N GLN A 8 30.88 3.52 39.85
CA GLN A 8 30.92 2.12 39.43
C GLN A 8 31.22 1.19 40.61
N ILE A 9 31.12 -0.13 40.34
CA ILE A 9 31.79 -1.29 40.97
C ILE A 9 30.89 -2.13 41.88
N VAL A 10 30.53 -3.34 41.39
CA VAL A 10 30.77 -4.60 42.12
C VAL A 10 31.16 -5.68 41.11
N GLU A 11 32.45 -5.99 41.08
CA GLU A 11 33.02 -7.24 40.59
C GLU A 11 33.44 -8.03 41.83
N LYS A 12 33.01 -9.29 42.00
CA LYS A 12 33.79 -10.32 42.70
C LYS A 12 33.20 -11.73 42.60
N SER A 13 34.04 -12.60 42.04
CA SER A 13 34.40 -13.91 42.58
C SER A 13 33.44 -15.08 42.37
N PHE A 14 33.78 -15.92 41.38
CA PHE A 14 33.73 -17.37 41.61
C PHE A 14 34.98 -18.00 40.97
N GLU A 15 36.02 -18.17 41.79
CA GLU A 15 37.14 -19.06 41.50
C GLU A 15 36.69 -20.51 41.76
N GLY A 16 36.76 -21.35 40.73
CA GLY A 16 36.57 -22.79 40.82
C GLY A 16 37.62 -23.50 39.97
N ARG A 17 38.78 -23.71 40.58
CA ARG A 17 40.01 -24.33 40.06
C ARG A 17 39.80 -25.82 39.72
N THR A 18 40.16 -26.27 38.52
CA THR A 18 40.84 -27.58 38.35
C THR A 18 41.73 -27.60 37.11
N THR A 19 42.92 -28.15 37.30
CA THR A 19 44.13 -28.10 36.48
C THR A 19 44.37 -29.39 35.69
N LEU A 20 44.93 -29.23 34.48
CA LEU A 20 45.87 -30.12 33.74
C LEU A 20 45.34 -31.39 33.02
N PRO A 21 46.08 -31.97 32.03
CA PRO A 21 47.31 -31.51 31.37
C PRO A 21 47.27 -31.50 29.82
N ARG A 22 48.22 -30.73 29.27
CA ARG A 22 48.69 -30.78 27.88
C ARG A 22 49.58 -32.02 27.71
N HIS A 23 49.23 -32.91 26.78
CA HIS A 23 50.14 -33.93 26.25
C HIS A 23 50.28 -33.72 24.74
N ALA A 24 51.52 -33.76 24.28
CA ALA A 24 51.91 -33.68 22.88
C ALA A 24 52.48 -35.05 22.46
N SER A 25 51.99 -35.63 21.37
CA SER A 25 52.73 -36.57 20.50
C SER A 25 51.87 -37.12 19.34
N GLY A 26 52.49 -37.27 18.15
CA GLY A 26 52.04 -38.03 16.97
C GLY A 26 51.17 -37.24 15.99
N VAL A 27 51.63 -36.76 14.82
CA VAL A 27 52.00 -37.52 13.61
C VAL A 27 50.96 -38.60 13.26
N ASP A 28 50.05 -38.31 12.33
CA ASP A 28 50.02 -39.01 11.03
C ASP A 28 49.09 -38.30 10.03
N GLY A 29 49.43 -38.41 8.75
CA GLY A 29 48.70 -37.80 7.64
C GLY A 29 47.33 -38.43 7.41
N GLY A 30 46.40 -37.60 6.92
CA GLY A 30 45.09 -38.04 6.47
C GLY A 30 44.32 -36.87 5.93
N ASP A 31 44.12 -36.88 4.62
CA ASP A 31 43.33 -35.94 3.84
C ASP A 31 42.00 -35.61 4.55
N LEU A 32 41.83 -34.34 4.92
CA LEU A 32 40.57 -33.80 5.37
C LEU A 32 40.23 -32.66 4.42
N GLU A 33 39.36 -32.98 3.47
CA GLU A 33 38.57 -32.00 2.72
C GLU A 33 38.13 -30.89 3.68
N THR A 34 38.64 -29.69 3.45
CA THR A 34 38.08 -28.46 4.01
C THR A 34 36.74 -28.22 3.31
N GLY A 35 35.76 -29.07 3.61
CA GLY A 35 34.36 -28.75 3.45
C GLY A 35 34.10 -27.59 4.39
N GLU A 36 34.17 -26.37 3.86
CA GLU A 36 33.61 -25.23 4.56
C GLU A 36 32.19 -25.62 4.98
N PRO A 37 31.79 -25.40 6.24
CA PRO A 37 30.41 -25.56 6.61
C PRO A 37 29.63 -24.52 5.79
N GLU A 38 28.98 -24.97 4.71
CA GLU A 38 27.91 -24.22 4.07
C GLU A 38 26.87 -23.98 5.16
N LEU A 39 26.97 -22.83 5.82
CA LEU A 39 25.89 -22.28 6.60
C LEU A 39 24.68 -22.31 5.68
N PRO A 40 23.59 -23.03 6.02
CA PRO A 40 22.40 -22.99 5.21
C PRO A 40 21.89 -21.57 5.31
N TYR A 41 22.23 -20.76 4.31
CA TYR A 41 21.61 -19.48 4.09
C TYR A 41 20.21 -19.77 3.55
N SER A 42 19.37 -20.36 4.40
CA SER A 42 17.94 -20.46 4.19
C SER A 42 17.36 -19.05 4.36
N ARG A 43 17.71 -18.14 3.45
CA ARG A 43 16.66 -17.31 2.87
C ARG A 43 15.65 -18.31 2.37
N HIS A 44 14.50 -18.40 3.02
CA HIS A 44 13.33 -18.95 2.37
C HIS A 44 13.17 -18.18 1.05
N GLU A 45 13.74 -18.74 -0.01
CA GLU A 45 13.69 -18.17 -1.34
C GLU A 45 12.23 -18.26 -1.72
N LYS A 46 11.52 -17.14 -1.58
CA LYS A 46 10.06 -17.10 -1.69
C LYS A 46 9.72 -17.38 -3.14
N GLN A 47 9.50 -18.65 -3.46
CA GLN A 47 9.13 -19.04 -4.80
C GLN A 47 7.76 -18.44 -5.12
N PRO A 48 7.61 -17.78 -6.27
CA PRO A 48 6.35 -17.19 -6.68
C PRO A 48 5.34 -18.31 -6.90
N THR A 49 4.07 -18.06 -6.57
CA THR A 49 3.08 -19.14 -6.55
C THR A 49 2.57 -19.45 -7.96
N ASP A 50 2.50 -20.74 -8.32
CA ASP A 50 2.05 -21.21 -9.64
C ASP A 50 0.53 -21.30 -9.82
N ARG A 51 -0.24 -21.10 -8.74
CA ARG A 51 -1.71 -21.01 -8.75
C ARG A 51 -2.17 -19.97 -7.74
N ILE A 52 -3.36 -19.42 -7.95
CA ILE A 52 -3.97 -18.53 -6.96
C ILE A 52 -4.36 -19.35 -5.72
N THR A 53 -3.89 -18.94 -4.56
CA THR A 53 -4.23 -19.59 -3.29
C THR A 53 -5.44 -18.93 -2.65
N GLY A 54 -6.23 -19.68 -1.88
CA GLY A 54 -7.33 -19.11 -1.11
C GLY A 54 -6.89 -18.00 -0.16
N HIS A 55 -5.69 -18.12 0.42
CA HIS A 55 -5.07 -17.07 1.24
C HIS A 55 -4.82 -15.78 0.46
N GLN A 56 -4.33 -15.87 -0.78
CA GLN A 56 -4.15 -14.69 -1.65
C GLN A 56 -5.49 -14.05 -2.03
N ILE A 57 -6.51 -14.85 -2.32
CA ILE A 57 -7.87 -14.33 -2.61
C ILE A 57 -8.42 -13.60 -1.39
N PHE A 58 -8.29 -14.20 -0.20
CA PHE A 58 -8.74 -13.58 1.04
C PHE A 58 -7.98 -12.29 1.35
N TYR A 59 -6.67 -12.25 1.13
CA TYR A 59 -5.87 -11.04 1.27
C TYR A 59 -6.36 -9.94 0.32
N ILE A 60 -6.42 -10.22 -0.99
CA ILE A 60 -6.74 -9.23 -2.03
C ILE A 60 -8.17 -8.72 -1.93
N PHE A 61 -9.16 -9.60 -1.74
CA PHE A 61 -10.57 -9.20 -1.76
C PHE A 61 -11.18 -9.03 -0.37
N GLY A 62 -10.68 -9.76 0.63
CA GLY A 62 -11.13 -9.64 2.01
C GLY A 62 -10.49 -8.45 2.71
N LEU A 63 -9.16 -8.49 2.91
CA LEU A 63 -8.44 -7.42 3.61
C LEU A 63 -8.35 -6.16 2.75
N ASP A 64 -7.77 -6.27 1.56
CA ASP A 64 -7.56 -5.12 0.68
C ASP A 64 -8.84 -4.74 -0.06
N GLY A 65 -9.88 -5.58 -0.11
CA GLY A 65 -11.17 -5.20 -0.70
C GLY A 65 -12.12 -4.67 0.35
N VAL A 66 -12.78 -5.57 1.06
CA VAL A 66 -13.83 -5.24 2.04
C VAL A 66 -13.27 -4.48 3.25
N GLY A 67 -12.12 -4.90 3.78
CA GLY A 67 -11.48 -4.23 4.91
C GLY A 67 -11.10 -2.78 4.59
N ALA A 68 -10.45 -2.56 3.45
CA ALA A 68 -10.14 -1.23 2.95
C ALA A 68 -11.40 -0.39 2.69
N ALA A 69 -12.47 -0.99 2.15
CA ALA A 69 -13.75 -0.32 1.91
C ALA A 69 -14.38 0.22 3.19
N ILE A 70 -14.43 -0.60 4.25
CA ILE A 70 -14.99 -0.21 5.55
C ILE A 70 -14.15 0.91 6.16
N LEU A 71 -12.82 0.76 6.18
CA LEU A 71 -11.92 1.75 6.76
C LEU A 71 -11.99 3.09 6.02
N SER A 72 -11.90 3.05 4.70
CA SER A 72 -11.95 4.25 3.86
C SER A 72 -13.31 4.95 3.92
N GLY A 73 -14.40 4.19 3.89
CA GLY A 73 -15.74 4.73 4.05
C GLY A 73 -15.92 5.41 5.41
N GLY A 74 -15.42 4.78 6.49
CA GLY A 74 -15.45 5.35 7.83
C GLY A 74 -14.65 6.66 7.96
N ILE A 75 -13.44 6.72 7.40
CA ILE A 75 -12.61 7.94 7.41
C ILE A 75 -13.30 9.06 6.63
N ASN A 76 -13.82 8.77 5.44
CA ASN A 76 -14.52 9.75 4.62
C ASN A 76 -15.80 10.25 5.29
N PHE A 77 -16.55 9.36 5.96
CA PHE A 77 -17.70 9.73 6.78
C PHE A 77 -17.30 10.70 7.90
N ALA A 78 -16.23 10.39 8.65
CA ALA A 78 -15.78 11.22 9.76
C ALA A 78 -15.33 12.61 9.30
N LEU A 79 -14.61 12.70 8.18
CA LEU A 79 -14.21 13.97 7.57
C LEU A 79 -15.43 14.78 7.10
N ALA A 80 -16.38 14.13 6.43
CA ALA A 80 -17.63 14.75 6.00
C ALA A 80 -18.43 15.26 7.20
N TYR A 81 -18.53 14.46 8.26
CA TYR A 81 -19.24 14.82 9.47
C TYR A 81 -18.61 16.05 10.11
N GLY A 82 -17.29 16.06 10.33
CA GLY A 82 -16.60 17.21 10.89
C GLY A 82 -16.76 18.48 10.06
N MET A 83 -16.70 18.37 8.73
CA MET A 83 -16.81 19.51 7.83
C MET A 83 -18.24 20.06 7.74
N TYR A 84 -19.25 19.20 7.52
CA TYR A 84 -20.62 19.66 7.26
C TYR A 84 -21.43 19.91 8.54
N SER A 85 -21.12 19.25 9.66
CA SER A 85 -21.83 19.50 10.92
C SER A 85 -21.48 20.84 11.57
N THR A 86 -20.32 21.41 11.23
CA THR A 86 -19.81 22.65 11.80
C THR A 86 -20.03 23.88 10.92
N GLN A 87 -20.58 23.70 9.71
CA GLN A 87 -20.80 24.80 8.76
C GLN A 87 -22.10 25.57 9.04
N ASN A 88 -22.02 26.91 8.90
CA ASN A 88 -23.18 27.80 8.95
C ASN A 88 -23.95 27.73 7.62
N VAL A 89 -24.89 26.80 7.52
CA VAL A 89 -25.69 26.54 6.31
C VAL A 89 -26.58 27.73 5.92
N GLU A 90 -26.94 28.59 6.87
CA GLU A 90 -27.72 29.81 6.62
C GLU A 90 -26.95 30.84 5.77
N LEU A 91 -25.61 30.90 5.92
CA LEU A 91 -24.74 31.80 5.16
C LEU A 91 -24.17 31.13 3.91
N HIS A 92 -23.84 29.83 4.00
CA HIS A 92 -23.21 29.07 2.94
C HIS A 92 -23.87 27.68 2.82
N PRO A 93 -24.98 27.58 2.05
CA PRO A 93 -25.68 26.31 1.89
C PRO A 93 -24.81 25.28 1.18
N ILE A 94 -25.03 24.00 1.49
CA ILE A 94 -24.35 22.89 0.86
C ILE A 94 -25.00 22.65 -0.51
N ARG A 95 -24.21 22.75 -1.56
CA ARG A 95 -24.66 22.72 -2.95
C ARG A 95 -23.96 21.62 -3.73
N LEU A 96 -24.59 21.14 -4.80
CA LEU A 96 -23.98 20.08 -5.62
C LEU A 96 -22.78 20.62 -6.39
N PHE A 97 -22.93 21.73 -7.10
CA PHE A 97 -21.89 22.25 -8.01
C PHE A 97 -21.28 23.57 -7.56
N GLN A 98 -22.07 24.50 -7.05
CA GLN A 98 -21.61 25.86 -6.75
C GLN A 98 -20.73 25.94 -5.50
N LEU A 99 -19.76 26.84 -5.54
CA LEU A 99 -18.91 27.21 -4.41
C LEU A 99 -19.67 28.09 -3.40
N PRO A 100 -19.26 28.14 -2.12
CA PRO A 100 -18.05 27.56 -1.52
C PRO A 100 -18.19 26.08 -1.09
N ASN A 101 -19.40 25.59 -0.82
CA ASN A 101 -19.64 24.26 -0.25
C ASN A 101 -20.13 23.27 -1.31
N THR A 102 -19.27 22.96 -2.27
CA THR A 102 -19.56 22.05 -3.39
C THR A 102 -19.33 20.58 -3.03
N LEU A 103 -20.38 19.75 -3.12
CA LEU A 103 -20.24 18.29 -2.95
C LEU A 103 -19.48 17.66 -4.12
N ALA A 104 -19.72 18.14 -5.34
CA ALA A 104 -19.09 17.60 -6.54
C ALA A 104 -17.58 17.83 -6.55
N GLY A 105 -17.15 19.06 -6.22
CA GLY A 105 -15.72 19.41 -6.17
C GLY A 105 -14.98 18.68 -5.05
N ASP A 106 -15.57 18.62 -3.86
CA ASP A 106 -15.02 17.91 -2.71
C ASP A 106 -14.85 16.40 -2.98
N ALA A 107 -15.77 15.79 -3.72
CA ALA A 107 -15.63 14.42 -4.18
C ALA A 107 -14.44 14.21 -5.13
N VAL A 108 -14.22 15.11 -6.09
CA VAL A 108 -13.05 15.02 -7.00
C VAL A 108 -11.75 15.07 -6.20
N VAL A 109 -11.66 16.02 -5.26
CA VAL A 109 -10.49 16.19 -4.39
C VAL A 109 -10.26 14.93 -3.55
N THR A 110 -11.33 14.41 -2.95
CA THR A 110 -11.30 13.16 -2.17
C THR A 110 -10.77 12.00 -3.00
N MET A 111 -11.33 11.78 -4.20
CA MET A 111 -10.91 10.69 -5.08
C MET A 111 -9.44 10.80 -5.48
N LEU A 112 -8.98 12.02 -5.78
CA LEU A 112 -7.59 12.26 -6.17
C LEU A 112 -6.63 11.97 -5.02
N ILE A 113 -6.87 12.58 -3.85
CA ILE A 113 -6.02 12.41 -2.67
C ILE A 113 -6.01 10.96 -2.22
N GLN A 114 -7.20 10.33 -2.13
CA GLN A 114 -7.32 8.93 -1.73
C GLN A 114 -6.56 8.02 -2.68
N THR A 115 -6.71 8.18 -4.00
CA THR A 115 -6.00 7.32 -4.97
C THR A 115 -4.48 7.45 -4.84
N VAL A 116 -3.96 8.67 -4.64
CA VAL A 116 -2.53 8.92 -4.42
C VAL A 116 -2.06 8.22 -3.14
N VAL A 117 -2.73 8.49 -2.01
CA VAL A 117 -2.34 7.96 -0.70
C VAL A 117 -2.41 6.44 -0.68
N THR A 118 -3.52 5.87 -1.16
CA THR A 118 -3.74 4.43 -1.25
C THR A 118 -2.63 3.76 -2.06
N TRP A 119 -2.26 4.29 -3.23
CA TRP A 119 -1.19 3.71 -4.05
C TRP A 119 0.13 3.53 -3.29
N PHE A 120 0.52 4.52 -2.48
CA PHE A 120 1.75 4.44 -1.69
C PHE A 120 1.60 3.56 -0.45
N ILE A 121 0.44 3.56 0.20
CA ILE A 121 0.16 2.65 1.32
C ILE A 121 0.26 1.20 0.83
N GLU A 122 -0.40 0.85 -0.27
CA GLU A 122 -0.37 -0.49 -0.85
C GLU A 122 1.04 -0.91 -1.27
N LEU A 123 1.82 0.01 -1.84
CA LEU A 123 3.23 -0.25 -2.15
C LEU A 123 4.00 -0.68 -0.91
N ILE A 124 3.87 0.08 0.19
CA ILE A 124 4.61 -0.17 1.43
C ILE A 124 4.11 -1.44 2.13
N MET A 125 2.80 -1.61 2.25
CA MET A 125 2.18 -2.74 2.94
C MET A 125 2.45 -4.06 2.23
N VAL A 126 2.16 -4.15 0.92
CA VAL A 126 2.38 -5.39 0.17
C VAL A 126 3.87 -5.74 0.12
N GLU A 127 4.76 -4.76 -0.01
CA GLU A 127 6.21 -5.01 0.07
C GLU A 127 6.63 -5.52 1.45
N HIS A 128 6.09 -4.95 2.52
CA HIS A 128 6.34 -5.41 3.88
C HIS A 128 5.82 -6.83 4.11
N ASP A 129 4.61 -7.15 3.68
CA ASP A 129 3.97 -8.46 3.84
C ASP A 129 4.67 -9.54 3.01
N MET A 130 5.16 -9.17 1.83
CA MET A 130 6.03 -10.03 1.04
C MET A 130 7.39 -10.25 1.70
N LYS A 131 7.97 -9.24 2.38
CA LYS A 131 9.24 -9.37 3.11
C LYS A 131 9.11 -10.21 4.38
N SER A 132 8.04 -10.04 5.15
CA SER A 132 7.73 -10.85 6.34
C SER A 132 7.33 -12.29 5.97
N GLY A 133 6.82 -12.51 4.75
CA GLY A 133 6.39 -13.83 4.28
C GLY A 133 4.94 -14.13 4.58
N ALA A 134 4.18 -13.12 5.02
CA ALA A 134 2.73 -13.19 5.20
C ALA A 134 2.00 -13.49 3.87
N ILE A 135 2.54 -13.01 2.75
CA ILE A 135 2.02 -13.32 1.41
C ILE A 135 3.12 -13.67 0.41
N ARG A 136 2.79 -14.58 -0.51
CA ARG A 136 3.66 -14.98 -1.61
C ARG A 136 3.32 -14.19 -2.88
N PRO A 137 4.31 -13.77 -3.66
CA PRO A 137 4.08 -13.15 -4.97
C PRO A 137 3.34 -14.08 -5.94
N ILE A 138 2.63 -13.47 -6.89
CA ILE A 138 1.84 -14.20 -7.90
C ILE A 138 2.74 -14.51 -9.10
N GLY A 139 3.05 -15.80 -9.31
CA GLY A 139 3.93 -16.26 -10.39
C GLY A 139 3.22 -16.76 -11.63
N PHE A 140 1.99 -17.25 -11.51
CA PHE A 140 1.30 -17.95 -12.60
C PHE A 140 1.03 -17.08 -13.84
N ILE A 141 0.97 -15.76 -13.69
CA ILE A 141 0.70 -14.83 -14.79
C ILE A 141 1.94 -14.71 -15.67
N ARG A 142 1.79 -14.96 -16.97
CA ARG A 142 2.89 -14.83 -17.94
C ARG A 142 3.31 -13.36 -18.07
N GLU A 143 4.62 -13.12 -18.12
CA GLU A 143 5.16 -11.77 -18.32
C GLU A 143 4.68 -11.21 -19.68
N PRO A 144 4.16 -9.97 -19.73
CA PRO A 144 3.70 -9.36 -20.96
C PRO A 144 4.87 -9.14 -21.93
N SER A 145 4.66 -9.47 -23.21
CA SER A 145 5.64 -9.22 -24.27
C SER A 145 5.58 -7.80 -24.82
N HIS A 146 4.44 -7.10 -24.68
CA HIS A 146 4.22 -5.79 -25.28
C HIS A 146 4.92 -4.66 -24.48
N PRO A 147 5.71 -3.78 -25.13
CA PRO A 147 6.55 -2.78 -24.45
C PRO A 147 5.75 -1.81 -23.57
N LEU A 148 4.55 -1.40 -23.99
CA LEU A 148 3.71 -0.49 -23.19
C LEU A 148 3.23 -1.12 -21.87
N VAL A 149 2.86 -2.41 -21.89
CA VAL A 149 2.38 -3.11 -20.68
C VAL A 149 3.55 -3.38 -19.75
N ARG A 150 4.72 -3.72 -20.30
CA ARG A 150 5.97 -3.88 -19.54
C ARG A 150 6.40 -2.57 -18.87
N TRP A 151 6.32 -1.48 -19.61
CA TRP A 151 6.55 -0.15 -19.08
C TRP A 151 5.54 0.17 -17.97
N LEU A 152 4.23 -0.02 -18.20
CA LEU A 152 3.16 0.20 -17.21
C LEU A 152 3.36 -0.65 -15.94
N MET A 153 3.89 -1.86 -16.06
CA MET A 153 4.17 -2.75 -14.94
C MET A 153 5.52 -2.50 -14.25
N LEU A 154 6.27 -1.45 -14.63
CA LEU A 154 7.60 -1.15 -14.10
C LEU A 154 8.60 -2.31 -14.30
N LEU A 155 8.43 -3.10 -15.36
CA LEU A 155 9.26 -4.28 -15.63
C LEU A 155 10.58 -3.92 -16.32
N ASP A 156 10.58 -2.88 -17.16
CA ASP A 156 11.74 -2.48 -17.97
C ASP A 156 12.72 -1.55 -17.24
N ARG A 157 12.62 -1.48 -15.90
CA ARG A 157 13.65 -0.90 -15.04
C ARG A 157 14.88 -1.81 -15.08
N LYS A 158 15.62 -1.79 -16.20
CA LYS A 158 17.00 -2.28 -16.22
C LYS A 158 17.71 -1.62 -15.05
N GLN A 159 18.50 -2.40 -14.32
CA GLN A 159 19.46 -1.93 -13.32
C GLN A 159 20.48 -1.01 -14.02
N THR A 160 20.07 0.18 -14.44
CA THR A 160 21.00 1.26 -14.72
C THR A 160 21.49 1.70 -13.35
N MET A 161 22.49 0.98 -12.83
CA MET A 161 23.45 1.49 -11.88
C MET A 161 24.11 2.70 -12.51
N HIS A 162 23.43 3.85 -12.46
CA HIS A 162 23.96 5.20 -12.53
C HIS A 162 22.78 6.17 -12.50
N SER A 163 22.65 6.86 -11.37
CA SER A 163 22.15 8.25 -11.30
C SER A 163 20.92 8.62 -12.15
N LYS A 164 19.88 7.78 -12.23
CA LYS A 164 18.58 8.27 -12.70
C LYS A 164 17.91 9.00 -11.54
N SER A 165 17.78 10.32 -11.72
CA SER A 165 17.17 11.29 -10.80
C SER A 165 15.91 10.73 -10.12
N ARG A 166 15.78 11.03 -8.82
CA ARG A 166 14.60 10.79 -7.97
C ARG A 166 13.27 11.21 -8.65
N THR A 167 13.33 12.18 -9.57
CA THR A 167 12.19 12.67 -10.35
C THR A 167 11.62 11.65 -11.33
N VAL A 168 12.44 10.84 -12.01
CA VAL A 168 11.96 9.82 -12.96
C VAL A 168 11.13 8.75 -12.25
N SER A 169 11.52 8.41 -11.01
CA SER A 169 10.76 7.45 -10.18
C SER A 169 9.40 8.00 -9.76
N LEU A 170 9.29 9.30 -9.46
CA LEU A 170 8.03 9.93 -9.07
C LEU A 170 7.07 10.05 -10.25
N THR A 171 7.56 10.46 -11.42
CA THR A 171 6.76 10.56 -12.64
C THR A 171 6.15 9.21 -13.01
N GLU A 172 6.90 8.12 -12.86
CA GLU A 172 6.41 6.77 -13.09
C GLU A 172 5.22 6.43 -12.17
N HIS A 173 5.33 6.66 -10.86
CA HIS A 173 4.19 6.44 -9.97
C HIS A 173 3.01 7.35 -10.28
N ALA A 174 3.26 8.63 -10.58
CA ALA A 174 2.23 9.61 -10.89
C ALA A 174 1.35 9.18 -12.08
N ILE A 175 1.94 8.66 -13.16
CA ILE A 175 1.17 8.22 -14.33
C ILE A 175 0.19 7.09 -13.97
N ARG A 176 0.59 6.14 -13.11
CA ARG A 176 -0.27 5.01 -12.71
C ARG A 176 -1.39 5.47 -11.80
N VAL A 177 -1.07 6.32 -10.84
CA VAL A 177 -2.04 6.95 -9.95
C VAL A 177 -3.06 7.74 -10.76
N VAL A 178 -2.61 8.56 -11.71
CA VAL A 178 -3.50 9.31 -12.62
C VAL A 178 -4.35 8.36 -13.46
N SER A 179 -3.77 7.27 -13.98
CA SER A 179 -4.53 6.30 -14.78
C SER A 179 -5.65 5.65 -13.97
N ILE A 180 -5.35 5.19 -12.75
CA ILE A 180 -6.35 4.61 -11.83
C ILE A 180 -7.39 5.66 -11.44
N PHE A 181 -6.94 6.88 -11.12
CA PHE A 181 -7.84 7.98 -10.80
C PHE A 181 -8.79 8.30 -11.95
N VAL A 182 -8.31 8.39 -13.19
CA VAL A 182 -9.15 8.69 -14.36
C VAL A 182 -10.20 7.60 -14.57
N VAL A 183 -9.81 6.32 -14.49
CA VAL A 183 -10.75 5.20 -14.62
C VAL A 183 -11.80 5.26 -13.50
N SER A 184 -11.37 5.41 -12.25
CA SER A 184 -12.29 5.50 -11.11
C SER A 184 -13.19 6.74 -11.19
N PHE A 185 -12.65 7.88 -11.63
CA PHE A 185 -13.38 9.13 -11.81
C PHE A 185 -14.49 8.97 -12.83
N LEU A 186 -14.18 8.43 -14.02
CA LEU A 186 -15.17 8.22 -15.07
C LEU A 186 -16.28 7.25 -14.67
N LEU A 187 -15.98 6.28 -13.80
CA LEU A 187 -16.96 5.30 -13.32
C LEU A 187 -17.80 5.83 -12.16
N LEU A 188 -17.15 6.31 -11.10
CA LEU A 188 -17.80 6.61 -9.83
C LEU A 188 -18.34 8.02 -9.75
N TRP A 189 -17.67 9.01 -10.36
CA TRP A 189 -18.07 10.41 -10.21
C TRP A 189 -19.40 10.71 -10.93
N PRO A 190 -19.60 10.37 -12.22
CA PRO A 190 -20.90 10.60 -12.88
C PRO A 190 -22.05 9.86 -12.20
N ALA A 191 -21.83 8.60 -11.77
CA ALA A 191 -22.82 7.82 -11.06
C ALA A 191 -23.20 8.49 -9.73
N SER A 192 -22.21 8.97 -8.98
CA SER A 192 -22.39 9.71 -7.74
C SER A 192 -23.20 10.99 -7.91
N ILE A 193 -22.83 11.81 -8.91
CA ILE A 193 -23.55 13.04 -9.24
C ILE A 193 -24.99 12.72 -9.64
N GLY A 194 -25.20 11.70 -10.48
CA GLY A 194 -26.53 11.24 -10.89
C GLY A 194 -27.40 10.80 -9.71
N ILE A 195 -26.84 10.15 -8.70
CA ILE A 195 -27.58 9.80 -7.48
C ILE A 195 -27.89 11.05 -6.66
N LEU A 196 -26.92 11.95 -6.48
CA LEU A 196 -27.11 13.18 -5.70
C LEU A 196 -28.19 14.09 -6.30
N THR A 197 -28.31 14.18 -7.63
CA THR A 197 -29.39 14.97 -8.26
C THR A 197 -30.80 14.42 -8.01
N THR A 198 -30.93 13.15 -7.62
CA THR A 198 -32.23 12.56 -7.23
C THR A 198 -32.61 12.84 -5.77
N ILE A 199 -31.61 13.08 -4.91
CA ILE A 199 -31.81 13.32 -3.48
C ILE A 199 -31.90 14.81 -3.17
N GLY A 200 -31.15 15.64 -3.90
CA GLY A 200 -31.06 17.07 -3.64
C GLY A 200 -32.34 17.82 -3.98
N GLU A 201 -32.59 18.88 -3.23
CA GLU A 201 -33.75 19.74 -3.44
C GLU A 201 -33.40 20.89 -4.38
N ARG A 202 -34.30 21.21 -5.32
CA ARG A 202 -34.17 22.38 -6.19
C ARG A 202 -35.04 23.51 -5.68
N THR A 203 -34.44 24.67 -5.49
CA THR A 203 -35.18 25.89 -5.12
C THR A 203 -35.86 26.45 -6.37
N GLY A 204 -37.20 26.55 -6.37
CA GLY A 204 -38.01 26.96 -7.53
C GLY A 204 -37.80 28.40 -8.03
N ASN A 205 -36.93 29.19 -7.40
CA ASN A 205 -36.71 30.61 -7.69
C ASN A 205 -35.67 30.86 -8.81
N GLY A 206 -35.55 29.95 -9.78
CA GLY A 206 -34.63 30.11 -10.92
C GLY A 206 -33.19 29.67 -10.67
N ASP A 207 -32.91 28.98 -9.57
CA ASP A 207 -31.61 28.34 -9.35
C ASP A 207 -31.53 26.97 -10.02
N TRP A 208 -30.37 26.64 -10.59
CA TRP A 208 -30.14 25.40 -11.33
C TRP A 208 -29.46 24.31 -10.48
N ASP A 209 -28.99 24.68 -9.29
CA ASP A 209 -28.24 23.80 -8.39
C ASP A 209 -29.15 23.02 -7.43
N TRP A 210 -28.59 21.97 -6.85
CA TRP A 210 -29.24 21.11 -5.86
C TRP A 210 -28.70 21.40 -4.47
N TYR A 211 -29.60 21.47 -3.52
CA TYR A 211 -29.35 21.80 -2.13
C TYR A 211 -29.45 20.56 -1.26
N PHE A 212 -28.58 20.48 -0.26
CA PHE A 212 -28.54 19.36 0.68
C PHE A 212 -28.60 19.84 2.12
N GLN A 213 -29.27 19.05 2.95
CA GLN A 213 -29.24 19.23 4.38
C GLN A 213 -27.86 18.86 4.95
N ARG A 214 -27.54 19.44 6.11
CA ARG A 214 -26.25 19.24 6.78
C ARG A 214 -26.00 17.81 7.24
N GLU A 215 -27.07 17.06 7.50
CA GLU A 215 -27.00 15.76 8.16
C GLU A 215 -27.37 14.64 7.22
N TRP A 216 -26.67 13.52 7.40
CA TRP A 216 -26.82 12.23 6.72
C TRP A 216 -26.48 12.20 5.24
N ALA A 217 -27.00 13.10 4.40
CA ALA A 217 -26.81 13.00 2.95
C ALA A 217 -25.34 13.22 2.52
N PRO A 218 -24.66 14.32 2.90
CA PRO A 218 -23.25 14.52 2.55
C PRO A 218 -22.31 13.48 3.18
N GLN A 219 -22.60 13.04 4.40
CA GLN A 219 -21.76 12.09 5.13
C GLN A 219 -21.90 10.67 4.57
N ALA A 220 -23.13 10.21 4.34
CA ALA A 220 -23.37 8.92 3.71
C ALA A 220 -22.81 8.89 2.28
N TYR A 221 -22.98 9.98 1.54
CA TYR A 221 -22.39 10.14 0.22
C TYR A 221 -20.87 9.91 0.24
N LYS A 222 -20.14 10.64 1.10
CA LYS A 222 -18.69 10.49 1.21
C LYS A 222 -18.27 9.11 1.69
N ALA A 223 -19.00 8.52 2.62
CA ALA A 223 -18.73 7.17 3.10
C ALA A 223 -18.83 6.13 1.99
N VAL A 224 -19.93 6.16 1.23
CA VAL A 224 -20.18 5.24 0.13
C VAL A 224 -19.16 5.45 -0.99
N LEU A 225 -18.90 6.70 -1.38
CA LEU A 225 -17.92 7.01 -2.43
C LEU A 225 -16.51 6.52 -2.05
N GLY A 226 -16.05 6.84 -0.83
CA GLY A 226 -14.73 6.42 -0.35
C GLY A 226 -14.59 4.90 -0.23
N GLY A 227 -15.65 4.24 0.27
CA GLY A 227 -15.72 2.79 0.39
C GLY A 227 -15.73 2.09 -0.97
N LEU A 228 -16.53 2.55 -1.93
CA LEU A 228 -16.56 1.99 -3.28
C LEU A 228 -15.24 2.24 -4.02
N LEU A 229 -14.65 3.43 -3.86
CA LEU A 229 -13.36 3.74 -4.48
C LEU A 229 -12.28 2.78 -3.99
N SER A 230 -12.16 2.57 -2.68
CA SER A 230 -11.20 1.63 -2.12
C SER A 230 -11.52 0.20 -2.54
N LEU A 231 -12.76 -0.28 -2.38
CA LEU A 231 -13.18 -1.62 -2.78
C LEU A 231 -12.74 -2.00 -4.22
N LEU A 232 -12.75 -1.03 -5.13
CA LEU A 232 -12.31 -1.24 -6.52
C LEU A 232 -10.80 -1.07 -6.71
N THR A 233 -10.17 -0.10 -6.03
CA THR A 233 -8.79 0.29 -6.30
C THR A 233 -7.75 -0.48 -5.49
N THR A 234 -7.99 -0.76 -4.20
CA THR A 234 -7.02 -1.45 -3.33
C THR A 234 -6.74 -2.88 -3.78
N PRO A 235 -7.73 -3.74 -4.11
CA PRO A 235 -7.45 -5.08 -4.65
C PRO A 235 -6.65 -5.05 -5.95
N ALA A 236 -6.94 -4.06 -6.82
CA ALA A 236 -6.26 -3.89 -8.09
C ALA A 236 -4.79 -3.47 -7.89
N MET A 237 -4.54 -2.54 -6.95
CA MET A 237 -3.19 -2.09 -6.60
C MET A 237 -2.38 -3.20 -5.90
N ALA A 238 -2.99 -3.93 -4.97
CA ALA A 238 -2.34 -5.07 -4.30
C ALA A 238 -1.96 -6.16 -5.31
N SER A 239 -2.90 -6.51 -6.21
CA SER A 239 -2.64 -7.44 -7.31
C SER A 239 -1.51 -6.97 -8.22
N PHE A 240 -1.48 -5.68 -8.57
CA PHE A 240 -0.41 -5.09 -9.38
C PHE A 240 0.98 -5.33 -8.73
N TRP A 241 1.11 -5.09 -7.42
CA TRP A 241 2.38 -5.27 -6.72
C TRP A 241 2.78 -6.74 -6.59
N LEU A 242 1.83 -7.63 -6.26
CA LEU A 242 2.08 -9.07 -6.13
C LEU A 242 2.53 -9.72 -7.44
N VAL A 243 1.92 -9.33 -8.55
CA VAL A 243 2.25 -9.86 -9.89
C VAL A 243 3.60 -9.32 -10.36
N ARG A 244 3.84 -8.02 -10.16
CA ARG A 244 5.13 -7.38 -10.48
C ARG A 244 6.28 -8.06 -9.75
N GLU A 245 6.10 -8.37 -8.47
CA GLU A 245 7.13 -9.06 -7.69
C GLU A 245 7.34 -10.50 -8.16
N GLY A 246 6.26 -11.22 -8.53
CA GLY A 246 6.36 -12.56 -9.09
C GLY A 246 7.19 -12.60 -10.37
N TRP A 247 7.02 -11.63 -11.26
CA TRP A 247 7.86 -11.46 -12.45
C TRP A 247 9.31 -11.09 -12.12
N ARG A 248 9.54 -10.27 -11.08
CA ARG A 248 10.90 -9.92 -10.63
C ARG A 248 11.66 -11.16 -10.16
N LEU A 249 11.02 -12.00 -9.35
CA LEU A 249 11.62 -13.22 -8.81
C LEU A 249 11.87 -14.27 -9.90
N ARG A 250 10.95 -14.45 -10.87
CA ARG A 250 11.18 -15.35 -12.01
C ARG A 250 12.37 -14.92 -12.87
N ARG A 251 12.59 -13.61 -13.05
CA ARG A 251 13.78 -13.09 -13.75
C ARG A 251 15.06 -13.23 -12.94
N GLY A 252 14.99 -13.10 -11.61
CA GLY A 252 16.13 -13.32 -10.71
C GLY A 252 16.57 -14.78 -10.61
N GLY A 253 15.62 -15.73 -10.67
CA GLY A 253 15.91 -17.17 -10.72
C GLY A 253 16.45 -17.67 -12.07
N ALA A 254 16.28 -16.90 -13.16
CA ALA A 254 16.77 -17.26 -14.49
C ALA A 254 18.28 -16.98 -14.72
N PHE A 255 19.00 -16.51 -13.69
CA PHE A 255 20.47 -16.34 -13.72
C PHE A 255 21.23 -17.36 -12.85
N LEU A 256 20.54 -18.37 -12.31
CA LEU A 256 21.13 -19.49 -11.56
C LEU A 256 20.76 -20.86 -12.15
N SER A 257 20.51 -20.94 -13.46
CA SER A 257 20.49 -22.21 -14.19
C SER A 257 21.56 -22.23 -15.28
#